data_AF-A0A3M2G7Z7-F1
#
_entry.id   AF-A0A3M2G7Z7-F1
#
_cell.length_a   1.000
_cell.length_b   1.000
_cell.length_c   1.000
_cell.angle_alpha   90.00
_cell.angle_beta   90.00
_cell.angle_gamma   90.00
#
_symmetry.space_group_name_H-M   'P 1'
#
loop_
_entity.id
_entity.type
_entity.pdbx_description
1 polymer ?
#
loop_
_entity_poly.entity_id
_entity_poly.type
_entity_poly.pdbx_seq_one_letter_code
_entity_poly.pdbx_strand_id
1 'polypeptide(L)'
;MQLERIQQLIQEIWDTVNTSDDLNQFIETYGAELDPDFLVGIEMIIADMLKEGEDEMAAYFEEIYDRLEAIISTKHPTPETSTSVKKAIELVRIVLEEVNDMDELDQFVEQYYDDFNEAFFAVLDYLIQEENERDNVEQSVFYQAVKEEISLRLGLNIA
;
A
#
# COMPACT_ATOMS: atom_id res chain seq x y z
N MET A 1 -10.73 -1.95 1.13
CA MET A 1 -11.17 -2.82 0.00
C MET A 1 -10.59 -4.25 0.18
N GLN A 2 -11.02 -5.28 -0.57
CA GLN A 2 -10.34 -6.59 -0.59
C GLN A 2 -9.19 -6.60 -1.62
N LEU A 3 -8.07 -7.28 -1.34
CA LEU A 3 -6.87 -7.25 -2.18
C LEU A 3 -7.10 -7.73 -3.62
N GLU A 4 -7.82 -8.84 -3.79
CA GLU A 4 -8.17 -9.36 -5.13
C GLU A 4 -8.88 -8.30 -5.98
N ARG A 5 -9.69 -7.44 -5.35
CA ARG A 5 -10.39 -6.36 -6.04
C ARG A 5 -9.44 -5.20 -6.40
N ILE A 6 -8.49 -4.88 -5.53
CA ILE A 6 -7.44 -3.88 -5.80
C ILE A 6 -6.63 -4.33 -7.01
N GLN A 7 -6.14 -5.57 -7.01
CA GLN A 7 -5.37 -6.14 -8.13
C GLN A 7 -6.18 -6.13 -9.44
N GLN A 8 -7.47 -6.51 -9.40
CA GLN A 8 -8.34 -6.43 -10.58
C GLN A 8 -8.49 -5.00 -11.12
N LEU A 9 -8.69 -4.03 -10.24
CA LEU A 9 -8.87 -2.63 -10.64
C LEU A 9 -7.57 -2.02 -11.18
N ILE A 10 -6.42 -2.41 -10.64
CA ILE A 10 -5.11 -2.06 -11.19
C ILE A 10 -4.93 -2.68 -12.57
N GLN A 11 -5.24 -3.97 -12.74
CA GLN A 11 -5.17 -4.62 -14.06
C GLN A 11 -6.08 -3.94 -15.06
N GLU A 12 -7.27 -3.51 -14.64
CA GLU A 12 -8.18 -2.73 -15.48
C GLU A 12 -7.55 -1.38 -15.87
N ILE A 13 -6.86 -0.68 -14.96
CA ILE A 13 -6.08 0.53 -15.29
C ILE A 13 -5.04 0.20 -16.36
N TRP A 14 -4.27 -0.86 -16.16
CA TRP A 14 -3.24 -1.31 -17.09
C TRP A 14 -3.77 -1.59 -18.49
N ASP A 15 -4.89 -2.32 -18.58
CA ASP A 15 -5.42 -2.81 -19.84
C ASP A 15 -6.20 -1.73 -20.61
N THR A 16 -6.86 -0.82 -19.88
CA THR A 16 -7.87 0.07 -20.47
C THR A 16 -7.47 1.53 -20.48
N VAL A 17 -6.63 1.99 -19.55
CA VAL A 17 -6.24 3.39 -19.47
C VAL A 17 -5.02 3.61 -20.34
N ASN A 18 -5.17 4.38 -21.41
CA ASN A 18 -4.07 4.80 -22.29
C ASN A 18 -4.05 6.32 -22.50
N THR A 19 -5.13 7.00 -22.11
CA THR A 19 -5.32 8.43 -22.27
C THR A 19 -5.99 9.02 -21.04
N SER A 20 -5.98 10.36 -20.94
CA SER A 20 -6.73 11.06 -19.90
C SER A 20 -8.25 10.80 -19.96
N ASP A 21 -8.81 10.56 -21.15
CA ASP A 21 -10.24 10.27 -21.29
C ASP A 21 -10.59 8.87 -20.79
N ASP A 22 -9.73 7.88 -21.06
CA ASP A 22 -9.89 6.51 -20.53
C ASP A 22 -9.82 6.52 -18.99
N LEU A 23 -8.92 7.32 -18.42
CA LEU A 23 -8.81 7.47 -16.97
C LEU A 23 -10.08 8.09 -16.38
N ASN A 24 -10.63 9.12 -17.02
CA ASN A 24 -11.90 9.71 -16.59
C ASN A 24 -13.04 8.68 -16.67
N GLN A 25 -13.06 7.83 -17.70
CA GLN A 25 -14.06 6.78 -17.84
C GLN A 25 -13.90 5.67 -16.78
N PHE A 26 -12.67 5.30 -16.44
CA PHE A 26 -12.37 4.40 -15.33
C PHE A 26 -12.89 4.99 -14.01
N ILE A 27 -12.61 6.27 -13.74
CA ILE A 27 -13.07 6.99 -12.55
C ILE A 27 -14.60 7.05 -12.48
N GLU A 28 -15.28 7.33 -13.60
CA GLU A 28 -16.75 7.36 -13.63
C GLU A 28 -17.35 5.98 -13.34
N THR A 29 -16.68 4.92 -13.81
CA THR A 29 -17.15 3.54 -13.68
C THR A 29 -16.90 2.99 -12.27
N TYR A 30 -15.68 3.13 -11.76
CA TYR A 30 -15.22 2.46 -10.53
C TYR A 30 -14.94 3.42 -9.39
N GLY A 31 -14.99 4.74 -9.61
CA GLY A 31 -14.63 5.75 -8.62
C GLY A 31 -15.43 5.71 -7.31
N ALA A 32 -16.59 5.07 -7.28
CA ALA A 32 -17.37 4.86 -6.06
C ALA A 32 -16.82 3.72 -5.18
N GLU A 33 -16.06 2.81 -5.77
CA GLU A 33 -15.43 1.68 -5.08
C GLU A 33 -14.04 2.06 -4.55
N LEU A 34 -13.35 3.00 -5.21
CA LEU A 34 -11.97 3.37 -4.86
C LEU A 34 -11.89 4.00 -3.46
N ASP A 35 -10.99 3.44 -2.65
CA ASP A 35 -10.72 3.86 -1.28
C ASP A 35 -9.20 4.05 -1.07
N PRO A 36 -8.75 4.48 0.12
CA PRO A 36 -7.33 4.66 0.38
C PRO A 36 -6.47 3.41 0.17
N ASP A 37 -7.00 2.21 0.45
CA ASP A 37 -6.28 0.94 0.22
C ASP A 37 -5.96 0.73 -1.26
N PHE A 38 -6.82 1.22 -2.17
CA PHE A 38 -6.55 1.18 -3.59
C PHE A 38 -5.32 2.01 -4.00
N LEU A 39 -5.16 3.19 -3.40
CA LEU A 39 -4.00 4.06 -3.64
C LEU A 39 -2.70 3.40 -3.14
N VAL A 40 -2.76 2.68 -2.01
CA VAL A 40 -1.65 1.87 -1.52
C VAL A 40 -1.20 0.86 -2.57
N GLY A 41 -2.14 0.12 -3.17
CA GLY A 41 -1.82 -0.86 -4.21
C GLY A 41 -1.13 -0.24 -5.44
N ILE A 42 -1.54 0.97 -5.84
CA ILE A 42 -0.87 1.69 -6.94
C ILE A 42 0.56 2.08 -6.57
N GLU A 43 0.79 2.64 -5.38
CA GLU A 43 2.15 3.03 -4.96
C GLU A 43 3.11 1.85 -4.86
N MET A 44 2.62 0.67 -4.43
CA MET A 44 3.46 -0.53 -4.37
C MET A 44 3.94 -0.96 -5.76
N ILE A 45 3.08 -0.86 -6.77
CA ILE A 45 3.45 -1.15 -8.16
C ILE A 45 4.44 -0.12 -8.70
N ILE A 46 4.25 1.16 -8.40
CA ILE A 46 5.22 2.20 -8.75
C ILE A 46 6.58 1.87 -8.13
N ALA A 47 6.61 1.51 -6.84
CA ALA A 47 7.84 1.17 -6.14
C ALA A 47 8.55 -0.06 -6.75
N ASP A 48 7.79 -1.10 -7.13
CA ASP A 48 8.36 -2.28 -7.78
C ASP A 48 8.88 -1.97 -9.20
N MET A 49 8.15 -1.19 -10.00
CA MET A 49 8.62 -0.72 -11.32
C MET A 49 9.94 0.05 -11.20
N LEU A 50 10.06 0.95 -10.22
CA LEU A 50 11.30 1.69 -9.98
C LEU A 50 12.47 0.77 -9.57
N LYS A 51 12.21 -0.29 -8.79
CA LYS A 51 13.23 -1.30 -8.47
C LYS A 51 13.68 -2.08 -9.70
N GLU A 52 12.77 -2.38 -10.61
CA GLU A 52 13.03 -3.11 -11.86
C GLU A 52 13.65 -2.22 -12.96
N GLY A 53 13.70 -0.90 -12.75
CA GLY A 53 14.24 0.08 -13.70
C GLY A 53 13.26 0.47 -14.79
N GLU A 54 11.96 0.30 -14.55
CA GLU A 54 10.85 0.65 -15.45
C GLU A 54 10.37 2.09 -15.22
N ASP A 55 11.29 3.06 -15.23
CA ASP A 55 11.05 4.46 -14.87
C ASP A 55 9.89 5.12 -15.65
N GLU A 56 9.74 4.78 -16.94
CA GLU A 56 8.66 5.34 -17.79
C GLU A 56 7.28 4.83 -17.37
N MET A 57 7.17 3.57 -16.93
CA MET A 57 5.91 2.99 -16.46
C MET A 57 5.58 3.42 -15.04
N ALA A 58 6.60 3.56 -14.19
CA ALA A 58 6.45 4.16 -12.87
C ALA A 58 5.90 5.60 -12.99
N ALA A 59 6.47 6.43 -13.85
CA ALA A 59 6.01 7.80 -14.09
C ALA A 59 4.56 7.86 -14.61
N TYR A 60 4.16 6.88 -15.42
CA TYR A 60 2.78 6.76 -15.89
C TYR A 60 1.80 6.46 -14.73
N PHE A 61 2.14 5.50 -13.86
CA PHE A 61 1.33 5.18 -12.70
C PHE A 61 1.33 6.29 -11.64
N GLU A 62 2.42 7.05 -11.50
CA GLU A 62 2.46 8.25 -10.64
C GLU A 62 1.43 9.31 -11.11
N GLU A 63 1.30 9.56 -12.42
CA GLU A 63 0.28 10.49 -12.92
C GLU A 63 -1.14 10.00 -12.61
N ILE A 64 -1.38 8.69 -12.75
CA ILE A 64 -2.66 8.07 -12.40
C ILE A 64 -2.94 8.21 -10.91
N TYR A 65 -1.93 7.92 -10.07
CA TYR A 65 -2.02 8.06 -8.63
C TYR A 65 -2.45 9.47 -8.22
N ASP A 66 -1.74 10.51 -8.67
CA ASP A 66 -2.01 11.90 -8.30
C ASP A 66 -3.45 12.31 -8.65
N ARG A 67 -3.97 11.84 -9.79
CA ARG A 67 -5.33 12.12 -10.23
C ARG A 67 -6.38 11.38 -9.41
N LEU A 68 -6.13 10.12 -9.06
CA LEU A 68 -7.04 9.32 -8.23
C LEU A 68 -7.03 9.79 -6.79
N GLU A 69 -5.87 10.18 -6.27
CA GLU A 69 -5.68 10.72 -4.93
C GLU A 69 -6.58 11.94 -4.71
N ALA A 70 -6.63 12.89 -5.65
CA ALA A 70 -7.50 14.06 -5.56
C ALA A 70 -9.00 13.69 -5.43
N ILE A 71 -9.41 12.59 -6.05
CA ILE A 71 -10.81 12.13 -6.09
C ILE A 71 -11.16 11.32 -4.84
N ILE A 72 -10.26 10.45 -4.42
CA ILE A 72 -10.42 9.63 -3.22
C ILE A 72 -10.35 10.54 -1.98
N SER A 73 -9.43 11.51 -1.95
CA SER A 73 -9.31 12.49 -0.86
C SER A 73 -10.51 13.45 -0.75
N THR A 74 -11.24 13.71 -1.84
CA THR A 74 -12.47 14.52 -1.79
C THR A 74 -13.67 13.71 -1.30
N LYS A 75 -13.71 12.40 -1.57
CA LYS A 75 -14.76 11.48 -1.08
C LYS A 75 -14.51 11.00 0.35
N HIS A 76 -13.24 10.86 0.71
CA HIS A 76 -12.75 10.52 2.03
C HIS A 76 -11.90 11.71 2.52
N PRO A 77 -12.55 12.79 3.01
CA PRO A 77 -11.87 13.97 3.51
C PRO A 77 -11.23 13.67 4.87
N THR A 78 -10.23 12.78 4.89
CA THR A 78 -9.24 12.70 5.95
C THR A 78 -8.04 13.51 5.50
N PRO A 79 -7.56 14.49 6.30
CA PRO A 79 -6.42 15.34 5.93
C PRO A 79 -5.09 14.59 5.70
N GLU A 80 -5.04 13.29 5.95
CA GLU A 80 -3.81 12.53 6.19
C GLU A 80 -3.49 11.49 5.11
N THR A 81 -4.41 11.16 4.19
CA THR A 81 -4.31 9.96 3.36
C THR A 81 -3.07 9.95 2.44
N SER A 82 -2.82 11.03 1.71
CA SER A 82 -1.65 11.21 0.82
C SER A 82 -0.29 11.06 1.51
N THR A 83 -0.12 11.75 2.64
CA THR A 83 1.14 11.73 3.40
C THR A 83 1.26 10.46 4.22
N SER A 84 0.14 9.86 4.64
CA SER A 84 0.11 8.62 5.42
C SER A 84 0.52 7.40 4.61
N VAL A 85 0.21 7.34 3.31
CA VAL A 85 0.47 6.16 2.47
C VAL A 85 1.95 6.09 2.08
N LYS A 86 2.53 7.19 1.57
CA LYS A 86 3.99 7.25 1.31
C LYS A 86 4.80 6.99 2.57
N LYS A 87 4.36 7.54 3.70
CA LYS A 87 4.98 7.32 5.01
C LYS A 87 4.79 5.87 5.49
N ALA A 88 3.63 5.26 5.25
CA ALA A 88 3.37 3.85 5.55
C ALA A 88 4.27 2.91 4.74
N ILE A 89 4.44 3.16 3.44
CA ILE A 89 5.36 2.39 2.60
C ILE A 89 6.80 2.55 3.07
N GLU A 90 7.22 3.78 3.38
CA GLU A 90 8.56 4.04 3.92
C GLU A 90 8.78 3.34 5.27
N LEU A 91 7.79 3.39 6.17
CA LEU A 91 7.83 2.70 7.46
C LEU A 91 7.89 1.18 7.30
N VAL A 92 7.10 0.60 6.41
CA VAL A 92 7.18 -0.82 6.11
C VAL A 92 8.55 -1.16 5.53
N ARG A 93 9.09 -0.34 4.61
CA ARG A 93 10.44 -0.58 4.09
C ARG A 93 11.49 -0.58 5.20
N ILE A 94 11.45 0.42 6.09
CA ILE A 94 12.39 0.50 7.22
C ILE A 94 12.21 -0.71 8.14
N VAL A 95 10.96 -1.10 8.47
CA VAL A 95 10.74 -2.25 9.35
C VAL A 95 11.25 -3.54 8.71
N LEU A 96 11.14 -3.70 7.40
CA LEU A 96 11.60 -4.92 6.72
C LEU A 96 13.11 -4.95 6.44
N GLU A 97 13.74 -3.78 6.28
CA GLU A 97 15.19 -3.67 5.99
C GLU A 97 16.04 -3.58 7.27
N GLU A 98 15.53 -2.94 8.32
CA GLU A 98 16.31 -2.58 9.50
C GLU A 98 15.98 -3.41 10.74
N VAL A 99 14.83 -4.10 10.79
CA VAL A 99 14.46 -4.95 11.93
C VAL A 99 14.81 -6.41 11.64
N ASN A 100 15.89 -6.88 12.26
CA ASN A 100 16.39 -8.25 12.12
C ASN A 100 16.03 -9.16 13.31
N ASP A 101 15.63 -8.56 14.44
CA ASP A 101 15.20 -9.29 15.63
C ASP A 101 14.11 -8.55 16.42
N MET A 102 13.58 -9.21 17.45
CA MET A 102 12.49 -8.67 18.25
C MET A 102 12.90 -7.46 19.10
N ASP A 103 14.17 -7.34 19.52
CA ASP A 103 14.61 -6.19 20.30
C ASP A 103 14.74 -4.94 19.39
N GLU A 104 15.08 -5.11 18.12
CA GLU A 104 15.06 -4.06 17.09
C GLU A 104 13.61 -3.67 16.73
N LEU A 105 12.68 -4.63 16.68
CA LEU A 105 11.26 -4.37 16.47
C LEU A 105 10.69 -3.51 17.59
N ASP A 106 11.09 -3.78 18.84
CA ASP A 106 10.68 -3.01 20.01
C ASP A 106 11.06 -1.54 19.91
N GLN A 107 12.31 -1.27 19.53
CA GLN A 107 12.81 0.10 19.36
C GLN A 107 12.12 0.79 18.19
N PHE A 108 11.90 0.07 17.09
CA PHE A 108 11.19 0.59 15.93
C PHE A 108 9.75 1.00 16.30
N VAL A 109 9.03 0.15 17.03
CA VAL A 109 7.65 0.45 17.45
C VAL A 109 7.57 1.65 18.38
N GLU A 110 8.51 1.80 19.32
CA GLU A 110 8.56 2.98 20.18
C GLU A 110 8.88 4.26 19.38
N GLN A 111 9.78 4.17 18.40
CA GLN A 111 10.21 5.31 17.59
C GLN A 111 9.12 5.84 16.66
N TYR A 112 8.29 4.95 16.10
CA TYR A 112 7.30 5.27 15.09
C TYR A 112 5.86 5.07 15.56
N TYR A 113 5.62 5.00 16.87
CA TYR A 113 4.33 4.70 17.48
C TYR A 113 3.17 5.53 16.91
N ASP A 114 3.35 6.84 16.80
CA ASP A 114 2.32 7.77 16.31
C ASP A 114 2.09 7.68 14.79
N ASP A 115 2.96 6.97 14.08
CA ASP A 115 2.95 6.90 12.62
C ASP A 115 2.30 5.61 12.08
N PHE A 116 2.01 4.63 12.95
CA PHE A 116 1.25 3.44 12.57
C PHE A 116 -0.23 3.76 12.41
N ASN A 117 -0.73 3.56 11.19
CA ASN A 117 -2.12 3.81 10.82
C ASN A 117 -2.66 2.68 9.93
N GLU A 118 -3.92 2.76 9.52
CA GLU A 118 -4.56 1.74 8.68
C GLU A 118 -3.78 1.48 7.36
N ALA A 119 -3.18 2.51 6.77
CA ALA A 119 -2.38 2.36 5.55
C ALA A 119 -1.11 1.53 5.77
N PHE A 120 -0.44 1.68 6.92
CA PHE A 120 0.72 0.83 7.28
C PHE A 120 0.35 -0.65 7.32
N PHE A 121 -0.77 -0.99 7.96
CA PHE A 121 -1.23 -2.38 8.04
C PHE A 121 -1.71 -2.91 6.69
N ALA A 122 -2.33 -2.07 5.85
CA ALA A 122 -2.72 -2.45 4.49
C ALA A 122 -1.51 -2.77 3.59
N VAL A 123 -0.42 -1.99 3.70
CA VAL A 123 0.85 -2.26 2.99
C VAL A 123 1.42 -3.60 3.44
N LEU A 124 1.47 -3.87 4.75
CA LEU A 124 1.95 -5.16 5.29
C LEU A 124 1.11 -6.33 4.79
N ASP A 125 -0.22 -6.19 4.77
CA ASP A 125 -1.13 -7.24 4.28
C ASP A 125 -0.92 -7.57 2.81
N TYR A 126 -0.69 -6.56 1.98
CA TYR A 126 -0.34 -6.78 0.59
C TYR A 126 0.95 -7.61 0.47
N LEU A 127 2.02 -7.22 1.18
CA LEU A 127 3.31 -7.93 1.09
C LEU A 127 3.19 -9.38 1.59
N ILE A 128 2.41 -9.62 2.65
CA ILE A 128 2.13 -10.97 3.16
C ILE A 128 1.47 -11.82 2.07
N GLN A 129 0.47 -11.28 1.38
CA GLN A 129 -0.21 -11.98 0.31
C GLN A 129 0.71 -12.22 -0.89
N GLU A 130 1.50 -11.22 -1.29
CA GLU A 130 2.42 -11.34 -2.42
C GLU A 130 3.49 -12.42 -2.18
N GLU A 131 4.10 -12.46 -0.99
CA GLU A 131 5.07 -13.51 -0.65
C GLU A 131 4.41 -14.90 -0.58
N ASN A 132 3.14 -15.00 -0.17
CA ASN A 132 2.38 -16.25 -0.24
C ASN A 132 2.14 -16.69 -1.69
N GLU A 133 1.81 -15.77 -2.60
CA GLU A 133 1.63 -16.06 -4.03
C GLU A 133 2.95 -16.49 -4.70
N ARG A 134 4.09 -16.04 -4.17
CA ARG A 134 5.44 -16.40 -4.61
C ARG A 134 5.99 -17.68 -3.95
N ASP A 135 5.19 -18.40 -3.15
CA ASP A 135 5.59 -19.56 -2.33
C ASP A 135 6.74 -19.26 -1.33
N ASN A 136 6.94 -17.99 -0.97
CA ASN A 136 7.97 -17.55 -0.03
C ASN A 136 7.43 -17.52 1.41
N VAL A 137 7.11 -18.72 1.91
CA VAL A 137 6.44 -18.92 3.20
C VAL A 137 7.20 -18.33 4.38
N GLU A 138 8.54 -18.41 4.37
CA GLU A 138 9.38 -17.89 5.46
C GLU A 138 9.24 -16.37 5.59
N GLN A 139 9.25 -15.65 4.47
CA GLN A 139 9.11 -14.21 4.43
C GLN A 139 7.69 -13.77 4.81
N SER A 140 6.67 -14.47 4.32
CA SER A 140 5.28 -14.19 4.67
C SER A 140 5.02 -14.37 6.17
N VAL A 141 5.56 -15.43 6.78
CA VAL A 141 5.47 -15.66 8.23
C VAL A 141 6.18 -14.57 9.02
N PHE A 142 7.33 -14.09 8.54
CA PHE A 142 8.03 -12.98 9.17
C PHE A 142 7.19 -11.69 9.15
N TYR A 143 6.63 -11.32 7.99
CA TYR A 143 5.77 -10.13 7.87
C TYR A 143 4.51 -10.23 8.73
N GLN A 144 3.90 -11.42 8.80
CA GLN A 144 2.76 -11.69 9.66
C GLN A 144 3.13 -11.50 11.15
N ALA A 145 4.29 -11.99 11.58
CA ALA A 145 4.77 -11.82 12.95
C ALA A 145 5.02 -10.34 13.30
N VAL A 146 5.62 -9.58 12.37
CA VAL A 146 5.79 -8.12 12.52
C VAL A 146 4.43 -7.43 12.65
N LYS A 147 3.47 -7.76 11.79
CA LYS A 147 2.11 -7.21 11.83
C LYS A 147 1.45 -7.46 13.19
N GLU A 148 1.47 -8.71 13.68
CA GLU A 148 0.85 -9.10 14.94
C GLU A 148 1.47 -8.41 16.16
N GLU A 149 2.80 -8.33 16.21
CA GLU A 149 3.52 -7.72 17.32
C GLU A 149 3.25 -6.21 17.43
N ILE A 150 3.29 -5.49 16.29
CA ILE A 150 2.95 -4.06 16.25
C ILE A 150 1.50 -3.84 16.67
N SER A 151 0.58 -4.67 16.17
CA SER A 151 -0.85 -4.59 16.51
C SER A 151 -1.13 -4.76 18.00
N LEU A 152 -0.48 -5.76 18.61
CA LEU A 152 -0.63 -6.08 20.03
C LEU A 152 -0.15 -4.92 20.91
N ARG A 153 0.93 -4.23 20.50
CA ARG A 153 1.49 -3.07 21.20
C ARG A 153 0.65 -1.81 21.06
N LEU A 154 0.02 -1.62 19.91
CA LEU A 154 -0.95 -0.53 19.71
C LEU A 154 -2.29 -0.80 20.40
N GLY A 155 -2.50 -2.01 20.95
CA GLY A 155 -3.77 -2.43 21.53
C GLY A 155 -4.87 -2.57 20.49
N LEU A 156 -4.50 -2.75 19.22
CA LEU A 156 -5.41 -2.97 18.11
C LEU A 156 -5.82 -4.44 18.10
N ASN A 157 -7.12 -4.69 18.19
CA ASN A 157 -7.67 -6.03 18.14
C ASN A 157 -7.86 -6.41 16.66
N ILE A 158 -6.78 -6.85 16.02
CA ILE A 158 -6.82 -7.27 14.62
C ILE A 158 -7.12 -8.77 14.60
N ALA A 159 -8.34 -9.11 14.16
CA ALA A 159 -8.89 -10.46 14.14
C ALA A 159 -8.88 -11.04 12.73
#